data_AF-A0AAU0L2A6-F1
#
_entry.id   AF-A0AAU0L2A6-F1
#
_cell.length_a   1.000
_cell.length_b   1.000
_cell.length_c   1.000
_cell.angle_alpha   90.00
_cell.angle_beta   90.00
_cell.angle_gamma   90.00
#
_symmetry.space_group_name_H-M   'P 1'
#
loop_
_entity.id
_entity.type
_entity.pdbx_description
1 polymer ?
#
loop_
_entity_poly.entity_id
_entity_poly.type
_entity_poly.pdbx_seq_one_letter_code
_entity_poly.pdbx_strand_id
1 'polypeptide(L)'
;MTNLVRICILTFLFLSPVTLFAQSAVTQVSSAVTISDEISLQDLNQLIDRSRFRSVILQRPDHDRGNGLTVYQLRDVAEKARVSLIYQPIENGSNTQTDIYAFARYYNSLPKPILLICKSGKRALDLYTQAKQQGLLND
;
A
#
# COMPACT_ATOMS: atom_id res chain seq x y z
N MET A 1 -36.32 57.44 -13.31
CA MET A 1 -34.86 57.70 -13.27
C MET A 1 -34.28 56.65 -12.32
N THR A 2 -33.97 55.43 -12.82
CA THR A 2 -32.61 54.93 -13.16
C THR A 2 -31.76 54.69 -11.91
N ASN A 3 -31.13 53.55 -11.57
CA ASN A 3 -30.77 52.25 -12.16
C ASN A 3 -30.40 51.34 -10.96
N LEU A 4 -30.87 50.09 -10.80
CA LEU A 4 -30.30 48.83 -11.30
C LEU A 4 -28.77 48.77 -11.51
N VAL A 5 -28.01 48.25 -10.52
CA VAL A 5 -26.71 47.55 -10.69
C VAL A 5 -26.59 46.52 -9.55
N ARG A 6 -26.92 45.24 -9.78
CA ARG A 6 -26.02 44.13 -10.16
C ARG A 6 -24.97 43.72 -9.12
N ILE A 7 -25.16 42.48 -8.62
CA ILE A 7 -24.16 41.40 -8.53
C ILE A 7 -23.10 41.50 -7.42
N CYS A 8 -23.16 40.57 -6.46
CA CYS A 8 -22.08 39.61 -6.23
C CYS A 8 -22.53 38.55 -5.20
N ILE A 9 -23.09 37.45 -5.72
CA ILE A 9 -23.22 36.19 -4.98
C ILE A 9 -21.79 35.67 -4.79
N LEU A 10 -21.24 35.82 -3.58
CA LEU A 10 -19.99 35.20 -3.17
C LEU A 10 -20.28 33.84 -2.54
N THR A 11 -20.89 32.94 -3.32
CA THR A 11 -20.79 31.51 -3.06
C THR A 11 -19.36 31.09 -3.37
N PHE A 12 -18.52 31.05 -2.33
CA PHE A 12 -17.27 30.32 -2.37
C PHE A 12 -17.59 28.82 -2.40
N LEU A 13 -18.01 28.35 -3.58
CA LEU A 13 -17.88 26.94 -3.94
C LEU A 13 -16.38 26.71 -4.10
N PHE A 14 -15.71 26.34 -3.00
CA PHE A 14 -14.46 25.60 -3.08
C PHE A 14 -14.78 24.23 -3.68
N LEU A 15 -15.04 24.20 -5.00
CA LEU A 15 -14.77 23.01 -5.79
C LEU A 15 -13.25 22.89 -5.84
N SER A 16 -12.65 22.35 -4.79
CA SER A 16 -11.37 21.69 -4.98
C SER A 16 -11.61 20.64 -6.08
N PRO A 17 -10.86 20.66 -7.19
CA PRO A 17 -10.89 19.52 -8.09
C PRO A 17 -10.29 18.39 -7.29
N VAL A 18 -11.14 17.54 -6.69
CA VAL A 18 -10.68 16.26 -6.19
C VAL A 18 -10.27 15.53 -7.44
N THR A 19 -8.97 15.58 -7.72
CA THR A 19 -8.39 14.91 -8.86
C THR A 19 -8.77 13.44 -8.72
N LEU A 20 -9.66 12.98 -9.60
CA LEU A 20 -10.12 11.61 -9.67
C LEU A 20 -8.98 10.77 -10.25
N PHE A 21 -7.93 10.56 -9.46
CA PHE A 21 -6.91 9.58 -9.75
C PHE A 21 -7.42 8.22 -9.26
N ALA A 22 -7.13 7.17 -10.04
CA ALA A 22 -7.41 5.80 -9.60
C ALA A 22 -6.58 5.51 -8.34
N GLN A 23 -7.26 5.43 -7.20
CA GLN A 23 -6.65 5.06 -5.92
C GLN A 23 -6.42 3.55 -5.91
N SER A 24 -5.22 3.11 -5.53
CA SER A 24 -4.93 1.68 -5.31
C SER A 24 -5.95 1.02 -4.39
N ALA A 25 -6.35 -0.20 -4.72
CA ALA A 25 -7.28 -0.95 -3.90
C ALA A 25 -6.56 -1.46 -2.65
N VAL A 26 -7.24 -1.34 -1.51
CA VAL A 26 -6.70 -1.73 -0.20
C VAL A 26 -7.73 -2.56 0.55
N THR A 27 -7.31 -3.70 1.09
CA THR A 27 -8.15 -4.59 1.89
C THR A 27 -7.46 -4.88 3.22
N GLN A 28 -8.12 -4.53 4.32
CA GLN A 28 -7.66 -4.88 5.66
C GLN A 28 -8.07 -6.32 5.99
N VAL A 29 -7.09 -7.17 6.30
CA VAL A 29 -7.33 -8.60 6.61
C VAL A 29 -7.21 -8.92 8.09
N SER A 30 -6.58 -8.03 8.86
CA SER A 30 -6.58 -8.04 10.33
C SER A 30 -6.27 -6.65 10.89
N SER A 31 -6.30 -6.48 12.21
CA SER A 31 -5.83 -5.25 12.86
C SER A 31 -4.33 -4.97 12.59
N ALA A 32 -3.54 -6.01 12.30
CA ALA A 32 -2.10 -5.92 12.08
C ALA A 32 -1.69 -5.83 10.60
N VAL A 33 -2.58 -6.23 9.67
CA VAL A 33 -2.24 -6.40 8.24
C VAL A 33 -3.28 -5.78 7.33
N THR A 34 -2.76 -5.01 6.40
CA THR A 34 -3.50 -4.48 5.25
C THR A 34 -2.78 -4.87 3.97
N ILE A 35 -3.54 -5.21 2.93
CA ILE A 35 -3.03 -5.63 1.63
C ILE A 35 -3.43 -4.60 0.59
N SER A 36 -2.50 -4.23 -0.30
CA SER A 36 -2.75 -3.41 -1.47
C SER A 36 -2.33 -4.14 -2.76
N ASP A 37 -2.99 -3.79 -3.85
CA ASP A 37 -2.59 -4.13 -5.20
C ASP A 37 -1.40 -3.25 -5.66
N GLU A 38 -1.24 -3.07 -6.97
CA GLU A 38 -0.25 -2.16 -7.51
C GLU A 38 -0.44 -0.74 -6.97
N ILE A 39 0.64 -0.13 -6.51
CA ILE A 39 0.62 1.19 -5.86
C ILE A 39 1.44 2.22 -6.61
N SER A 40 0.95 3.45 -6.69
CA SER A 40 1.74 4.59 -7.13
C SER A 40 2.59 5.16 -5.98
N LEU A 41 3.65 5.92 -6.29
CA LEU A 41 4.45 6.60 -5.25
C LEU A 41 3.60 7.59 -4.43
N GLN A 42 2.66 8.27 -5.09
CA GLN A 42 1.75 9.20 -4.44
C GLN A 42 0.79 8.47 -3.50
N ASP A 43 0.20 7.35 -3.94
CA ASP A 43 -0.72 6.57 -3.11
C ASP A 43 0.00 5.93 -1.92
N LEU A 44 1.23 5.45 -2.10
CA LEU A 44 2.04 4.94 -0.99
C LEU A 44 2.25 6.02 0.07
N ASN A 45 2.63 7.23 -0.34
CA ASN A 45 2.82 8.34 0.59
C ASN A 45 1.52 8.68 1.32
N GLN A 46 0.39 8.79 0.60
CA GLN A 46 -0.91 9.08 1.21
C GLN A 46 -1.38 7.98 2.17
N LEU A 47 -1.16 6.71 1.83
CA LEU A 47 -1.57 5.59 2.67
C LEU A 47 -0.73 5.51 3.94
N ILE A 48 0.57 5.77 3.86
CA ILE A 48 1.43 5.87 5.04
C ILE A 48 0.93 6.98 5.97
N ASP A 49 0.64 8.18 5.42
CA ASP A 49 0.19 9.33 6.20
C ASP A 49 -1.15 9.09 6.89
N ARG A 50 -2.12 8.47 6.19
CA ARG A 50 -3.49 8.27 6.70
C ARG A 50 -3.63 7.08 7.65
N SER A 51 -3.00 5.96 7.32
CA SER A 51 -3.21 4.68 8.00
C SER A 51 -2.15 4.36 9.04
N ARG A 52 -1.13 5.23 9.19
CA ARG A 52 -0.05 5.10 10.18
C ARG A 52 0.67 3.74 10.11
N PHE A 53 0.85 3.23 8.90
CA PHE A 53 1.65 2.03 8.67
C PHE A 53 3.06 2.24 9.22
N ARG A 54 3.59 1.24 9.94
CA ARG A 54 4.95 1.28 10.46
C ARG A 54 5.93 0.45 9.63
N SER A 55 5.39 -0.48 8.84
CA SER A 55 6.16 -1.31 7.92
C SER A 55 5.43 -1.57 6.62
N VAL A 56 6.21 -1.78 5.56
CA VAL A 56 5.77 -2.21 4.23
C VAL A 56 6.54 -3.47 3.84
N ILE A 57 5.86 -4.46 3.27
CA ILE A 57 6.52 -5.59 2.59
C ILE A 57 6.10 -5.58 1.12
N LEU A 58 7.08 -5.39 0.23
CA LEU A 58 6.90 -5.40 -1.21
C LEU A 58 7.15 -6.81 -1.75
N GLN A 59 6.10 -7.43 -2.30
CA GLN A 59 6.08 -8.80 -2.82
C GLN A 59 5.85 -8.85 -4.33
N ARG A 60 6.20 -7.77 -5.02
CA ARG A 60 6.25 -7.70 -6.47
C ARG A 60 7.70 -7.56 -6.92
N PRO A 61 8.25 -8.53 -7.67
CA PRO A 61 9.57 -8.40 -8.26
C PRO A 61 9.66 -7.18 -9.21
N ASP A 62 10.81 -6.52 -9.23
CA ASP A 62 11.07 -5.40 -10.16
C ASP A 62 10.92 -5.83 -11.63
N HIS A 63 11.30 -7.07 -11.96
CA HIS A 63 11.17 -7.64 -13.30
C HIS A 63 9.77 -8.19 -13.63
N ASP A 64 8.79 -8.08 -12.72
CA ASP A 64 7.44 -8.57 -12.97
C ASP A 64 6.78 -7.80 -14.13
N ARG A 65 6.02 -8.51 -14.97
CA ARG A 65 5.48 -7.94 -16.21
C ARG A 65 4.56 -6.76 -15.89
N GLY A 66 4.88 -5.61 -16.47
CA GLY A 66 4.12 -4.37 -16.32
C GLY A 66 4.39 -3.66 -14.99
N ASN A 67 5.44 -4.04 -14.24
CA ASN A 67 5.89 -3.24 -13.12
C ASN A 67 6.60 -1.97 -13.62
N GLY A 68 5.98 -0.81 -13.37
CA GLY A 68 6.55 0.49 -13.72
C GLY A 68 7.41 1.12 -12.62
N LEU A 69 7.46 0.49 -11.43
CA LEU A 69 8.19 1.01 -10.28
C LEU A 69 9.22 -0.01 -9.78
N THR A 70 10.38 0.51 -9.40
CA THR A 70 11.42 -0.26 -8.74
C THR A 70 11.24 -0.22 -7.23
N VAL A 71 11.77 -1.24 -6.55
CA VAL A 71 11.89 -1.24 -5.08
C VAL A 71 12.57 0.03 -4.56
N TYR A 72 13.56 0.58 -5.28
CA TYR A 72 14.28 1.78 -4.85
C TYR A 72 13.39 3.02 -4.81
N GLN A 73 12.49 3.19 -5.78
CA GLN A 73 11.56 4.31 -5.80
C GLN A 73 10.55 4.23 -4.64
N LEU A 74 10.04 3.03 -4.35
CA LEU A 74 9.13 2.82 -3.21
C LEU A 74 9.86 2.99 -1.87
N ARG A 75 11.12 2.55 -1.79
CA ARG A 75 11.96 2.70 -0.59
C ARG A 75 12.24 4.17 -0.27
N ASP A 76 12.54 4.99 -1.28
CA ASP A 76 12.75 6.44 -1.08
C ASP A 76 11.52 7.12 -0.44
N VAL A 77 10.31 6.76 -0.88
CA VAL A 77 9.06 7.25 -0.25
C VAL A 77 8.94 6.77 1.20
N ALA A 78 9.14 5.48 1.44
CA ALA A 78 9.03 4.89 2.78
C ALA A 78 10.05 5.48 3.77
N GLU A 79 11.30 5.68 3.34
CA GLU A 79 12.37 6.27 4.15
C GLU A 79 12.07 7.72 4.54
N LYS A 80 11.58 8.54 3.61
CA LYS A 80 11.13 9.92 3.88
C LYS A 80 10.02 9.95 4.93
N ALA A 81 9.14 8.96 4.91
CA ALA A 81 8.06 8.80 5.87
C ALA A 81 8.47 8.05 7.16
N ARG A 82 9.75 7.64 7.29
CA ARG A 82 10.29 6.84 8.42
C ARG A 82 9.55 5.51 8.63
N VAL A 83 9.14 4.88 7.54
CA VAL A 83 8.50 3.56 7.49
C VAL A 83 9.49 2.54 6.98
N SER A 84 9.59 1.39 7.65
CA SER A 84 10.47 0.30 7.20
C SER A 84 9.91 -0.36 5.94
N LEU A 85 10.71 -0.52 4.88
CA LEU A 85 10.31 -1.27 3.68
C LEU A 85 11.19 -2.50 3.48
N ILE A 86 10.58 -3.68 3.58
CA ILE A 86 11.20 -4.96 3.24
C ILE A 86 10.82 -5.35 1.81
N TYR A 87 11.82 -5.75 1.04
CA TYR A 87 11.62 -6.31 -0.28
C TYR A 87 11.72 -7.83 -0.19
N GLN A 88 10.60 -8.51 -0.42
CA GLN A 88 10.49 -9.97 -0.45
C GLN A 88 9.83 -10.35 -1.78
N PRO A 89 10.56 -10.28 -2.91
CA PRO A 89 9.98 -10.57 -4.22
C PRO A 89 9.45 -12.01 -4.26
N ILE A 90 8.17 -12.15 -4.63
CA ILE A 90 7.53 -13.46 -4.83
C ILE A 90 7.29 -13.64 -6.32
N GLU A 91 7.92 -14.66 -6.90
CA GLU A 91 7.77 -15.00 -8.30
C GLU A 91 6.33 -15.44 -8.62
N ASN A 92 5.94 -15.33 -9.89
CA ASN A 92 4.62 -15.77 -10.32
C ASN A 92 4.53 -17.31 -10.23
N GLY A 93 3.57 -17.82 -9.48
CA GLY A 93 3.39 -19.25 -9.24
C GLY A 93 2.91 -19.54 -7.82
N SER A 94 3.22 -20.74 -7.31
CA SER A 94 2.94 -21.12 -5.92
C SER A 94 4.05 -20.62 -4.99
N ASN A 95 3.67 -20.14 -3.82
CA ASN A 95 4.62 -19.78 -2.76
C ASN A 95 5.42 -21.02 -2.33
N THR A 96 6.74 -20.87 -2.22
CA THR A 96 7.57 -21.94 -1.66
C THR A 96 7.50 -21.94 -0.13
N GLN A 97 7.85 -23.06 0.49
CA GLN A 97 7.95 -23.11 1.95
C GLN A 97 8.99 -22.12 2.51
N THR A 98 10.05 -21.85 1.74
CA THR A 98 11.05 -20.81 2.07
C THR A 98 10.43 -19.41 2.09
N ASP A 99 9.57 -19.09 1.12
CA ASP A 99 8.86 -17.81 1.08
C ASP A 99 7.95 -17.61 2.28
N ILE A 100 7.24 -18.68 2.67
CA ILE A 100 6.32 -18.68 3.82
C ILE A 100 7.09 -18.44 5.11
N TYR A 101 8.19 -19.15 5.34
CA TYR A 101 9.03 -18.94 6.53
C TYR A 101 9.70 -17.56 6.56
N ALA A 102 10.19 -17.08 5.41
CA ALA A 102 10.77 -15.75 5.32
C ALA A 102 9.73 -14.67 5.64
N PHE A 103 8.51 -14.80 5.10
CA PHE A 103 7.41 -13.91 5.39
C PHE A 103 7.04 -13.92 6.88
N ALA A 104 6.89 -15.11 7.47
CA ALA A 104 6.56 -15.23 8.89
C ALA A 104 7.61 -14.56 9.79
N ARG A 105 8.90 -14.72 9.47
CA ARG A 105 9.99 -14.03 10.17
C ARG A 105 9.86 -12.51 10.06
N TYR A 106 9.63 -11.98 8.86
CA TYR A 106 9.43 -10.54 8.68
C TYR A 106 8.21 -10.05 9.44
N TYR A 107 7.08 -10.75 9.27
CA TYR A 107 5.86 -10.46 10.01
C TYR A 107 6.12 -10.36 11.52
N ASN A 108 6.70 -11.39 12.14
CA ASN A 108 6.91 -11.43 13.59
C ASN A 108 7.90 -10.35 14.09
N SER A 109 8.81 -9.88 13.24
CA SER A 109 9.83 -8.89 13.61
C SER A 109 9.41 -7.43 13.40
N LEU A 110 8.49 -7.18 12.46
CA LEU A 110 8.19 -5.83 11.98
C LEU A 110 7.12 -5.13 12.84
N PRO A 111 7.24 -3.81 13.09
CA PRO A 111 6.22 -3.05 13.79
C PRO A 111 4.91 -2.99 12.98
N LYS A 112 3.80 -3.27 13.66
CA LYS A 112 2.43 -3.24 13.09
C LYS A 112 1.83 -1.83 13.14
N PRO A 113 0.89 -1.44 12.25
CA PRO A 113 0.35 -2.24 11.16
C PRO A 113 1.33 -2.35 9.98
N ILE A 114 1.26 -3.49 9.29
CA ILE A 114 2.07 -3.80 8.10
C ILE A 114 1.19 -3.66 6.86
N LEU A 115 1.70 -2.95 5.86
CA LEU A 115 1.14 -2.92 4.51
C LEU A 115 1.87 -3.94 3.62
N LEU A 116 1.13 -4.88 3.04
CA LEU A 116 1.65 -5.82 2.04
C LEU A 116 1.26 -5.34 0.64
N ILE A 117 2.20 -5.33 -0.29
CA ILE A 117 2.00 -4.79 -1.64
C ILE A 117 2.44 -5.81 -2.68
N CYS A 118 1.61 -6.11 -3.68
CA CYS A 118 2.06 -6.87 -4.84
C CYS A 118 1.51 -6.29 -6.16
N LYS A 119 0.91 -7.13 -7.03
CA LYS A 119 0.30 -6.67 -8.30
C LYS A 119 -1.22 -6.56 -8.21
N SER A 120 -1.87 -7.57 -7.64
CA SER A 120 -3.33 -7.63 -7.49
C SER A 120 -3.76 -7.94 -6.05
N GLY A 121 -2.83 -7.91 -5.10
CA GLY A 121 -3.05 -8.35 -3.71
C GLY A 121 -3.01 -9.87 -3.50
N LYS A 122 -3.24 -10.69 -4.53
CA LYS A 122 -3.38 -12.15 -4.40
C LYS A 122 -2.16 -12.86 -3.79
N ARG A 123 -0.94 -12.60 -4.28
CA ARG A 123 0.29 -13.21 -3.74
C ARG A 123 0.45 -12.94 -2.24
N ALA A 124 0.21 -11.70 -1.84
CA ALA A 124 0.29 -11.27 -0.45
C ALA A 124 -0.75 -11.96 0.44
N LEU A 125 -2.00 -12.03 -0.05
CA LEU A 125 -3.07 -12.71 0.68
C LEU A 125 -2.80 -14.21 0.83
N ASP A 126 -2.36 -14.86 -0.25
CA ASP A 126 -2.05 -16.29 -0.26
C ASP A 126 -0.88 -16.60 0.69
N LEU A 127 0.17 -15.77 0.73
CA LEU A 127 1.32 -15.96 1.60
C LEU A 127 0.98 -15.74 3.09
N TYR A 128 0.21 -14.67 3.37
CA TYR A 128 -0.29 -14.40 4.72
C TYR A 128 -1.19 -15.52 5.23
N THR A 129 -2.13 -15.99 4.39
CA THR A 129 -3.06 -17.07 4.75
C THR A 129 -2.32 -18.37 5.02
N GLN A 130 -1.36 -18.75 4.16
CA GLN A 130 -0.56 -19.96 4.36
C GLN A 130 0.28 -19.90 5.64
N ALA A 131 0.97 -18.78 5.89
CA ALA A 131 1.76 -18.62 7.11
C ALA A 131 0.88 -18.68 8.38
N LYS A 132 -0.31 -18.07 8.33
CA LYS A 132 -1.29 -18.11 9.42
C LYS A 132 -1.83 -19.52 9.67
N GLN A 133 -2.20 -20.24 8.60
CA GLN A 133 -2.67 -21.63 8.69
C GLN A 133 -1.61 -22.58 9.26
N GLN A 134 -0.34 -22.32 9.00
CA GLN A 134 0.79 -23.07 9.56
C GLN A 134 1.13 -22.66 11.01
N GLY A 135 0.42 -21.70 11.60
CA GLY A 135 0.67 -21.23 12.98
C GLY A 135 1.99 -20.47 13.14
N LEU A 136 2.50 -19.86 12.06
CA LEU A 136 3.81 -19.20 12.05
C LEU A 136 3.74 -17.70 12.42
N LEU A 137 2.54 -17.14 12.50
CA LEU A 137 2.33 -15.70 12.74
C LEU A 137 1.97 -15.46 14.22
N ASN A 138 2.71 -14.56 14.86
CA ASN A 138 2.44 -14.07 16.19
C ASN A 138 1.45 -12.90 16.08
N ASP A 139 0.17 -13.20 16.18
CA ASP A 139 -0.93 -12.21 16.19
C ASP A 139 -1.16 -11.62 17.59
#